data_AF-A0A3C1Q4Y6-F1
#
_entry.id   AF-A0A3C1Q4Y6-F1
#
_cell.length_a   1.000
_cell.length_b   1.000
_cell.length_c   1.000
_cell.angle_alpha   90.00
_cell.angle_beta   90.00
_cell.angle_gamma   90.00
#
_symmetry.space_group_name_H-M   'P 1'
#
loop_
_entity.id
_entity.type
_entity.pdbx_description
1 polymer ?
#
loop_
_entity_poly.entity_id
_entity_poly.type
_entity_poly.pdbx_seq_one_letter_code
_entity_poly.pdbx_strand_id
1 'polypeptide(L)' 'MRVGLAVIRVTQDYGINVDSMVELIREAAREGADLVLFGEAAPTGLINNDDPTHDMAIAQPIIAPTANILAQGARESGVY' A
#
# COMPACT_ATOMS: atom_id res chain seq x y z
N MET A 1 -8.34 12.58 15.60
CA MET A 1 -7.73 11.59 14.71
C MET A 1 -8.76 11.18 13.67
N ARG A 2 -8.51 11.45 12.39
CA ARG A 2 -9.32 11.03 11.24
C ARG A 2 -8.59 9.91 10.52
N VAL A 3 -9.31 8.86 10.15
CA VAL A 3 -8.72 7.68 9.52
C VAL A 3 -9.31 7.53 8.12
N GLY A 4 -8.44 7.41 7.11
CA GLY A 4 -8.81 7.07 5.74
C GLY A 4 -8.69 5.57 5.51
N LEU A 5 -9.72 4.95 4.94
CA LEU A 5 -9.65 3.59 4.40
C LEU A 5 -9.42 3.68 2.89
N ALA A 6 -8.21 3.36 2.44
CA ALA A 6 -7.82 3.42 1.05
C ALA A 6 -8.14 2.08 0.35
N VAL A 7 -9.17 2.09 -0.48
CA VAL A 7 -9.61 0.92 -1.26
C VAL A 7 -9.12 1.07 -2.70
N ILE A 8 -8.11 0.27 -3.08
CA ILE A 8 -7.61 0.22 -4.45
C ILE A 8 -8.15 -1.00 -5.20
N ARG A 9 -8.27 -0.87 -6.52
CA ARG A 9 -8.35 -2.03 -7.41
C ARG A 9 -6.95 -2.62 -7.53
N VAL A 10 -6.71 -3.74 -6.86
CA VAL A 10 -5.45 -4.46 -6.97
C VAL A 10 -5.34 -5.16 -8.33
N THR A 11 -4.20 -5.02 -8.96
CA THR A 11 -3.85 -5.62 -10.26
C THR A 11 -2.69 -6.60 -10.12
N GLN A 12 -2.36 -7.31 -11.19
CA GLN A 12 -1.15 -8.14 -11.26
C GLN A 12 0.14 -7.32 -11.46
N ASP A 13 0.02 -6.01 -11.74
CA ASP A 13 1.16 -5.12 -11.88
C ASP A 13 1.44 -4.42 -10.54
N TYR A 14 2.56 -4.79 -9.94
CA TYR A 14 3.03 -4.24 -8.68
C TYR A 14 3.24 -2.72 -8.73
N GLY A 15 3.75 -2.18 -9.85
CA GLY A 15 4.01 -0.74 -9.98
C GLY A 15 2.71 0.06 -9.95
N ILE A 16 1.72 -0.39 -10.72
CA ILE A 16 0.38 0.23 -10.74
C ILE A 16 -0.26 0.26 -9.35
N ASN A 17 -0.12 -0.83 -8.60
CA ASN A 17 -0.67 -0.94 -7.26
C ASN A 17 -0.01 0.07 -6.30
N VAL A 18 1.32 0.13 -6.27
CA VAL A 18 2.06 1.03 -5.37
C VAL A 18 1.85 2.50 -5.73
N ASP A 19 1.82 2.83 -7.03
CA ASP A 19 1.51 4.19 -7.48
C ASP A 19 0.11 4.63 -7.02
N SER A 20 -0.87 3.73 -7.12
CA SER A 20 -2.24 3.97 -6.61
C SER A 20 -2.27 4.17 -5.10
N MET A 21 -1.46 3.42 -4.34
CA MET A 21 -1.35 3.61 -2.89
C MET A 21 -0.78 4.98 -2.54
N VAL A 22 0.26 5.43 -3.23
CA VAL A 22 0.86 6.76 -3.01
C VAL A 22 -0.14 7.87 -3.32
N GLU A 23 -0.91 7.75 -4.41
CA GLU A 23 -1.94 8.73 -4.75
C GLU A 23 -3.05 8.81 -3.68
N LEU A 24 -3.48 7.66 -3.15
CA LEU A 24 -4.49 7.64 -2.08
C LEU A 24 -3.96 8.16 -0.73
N ILE A 25 -2.67 7.97 -0.42
CA ILE A 25 -2.03 8.63 0.73
C ILE A 25 -2.18 10.15 0.60
N ARG A 26 -1.83 10.70 -0.56
CA ARG A 26 -1.91 12.14 -0.84
C ARG A 26 -3.35 12.65 -0.81
N GLU A 27 -4.29 11.88 -1.36
CA GLU A 27 -5.71 12.21 -1.34
C GLU A 27 -6.27 12.22 0.08
N ALA A 28 -6.05 11.15 0.85
CA ALA A 28 -6.51 11.08 2.22
C ALA A 28 -5.95 12.21 3.09
N ALA A 29 -4.68 12.57 2.90
CA ALA A 29 -4.06 13.72 3.56
C ALA A 29 -4.75 15.05 3.21
N ARG A 30 -5.08 15.28 1.92
CA ARG A 30 -5.84 16.47 1.49
C ARG A 30 -7.23 16.54 2.13
N GLU A 31 -7.86 15.39 2.35
CA GLU A 31 -9.15 15.27 3.04
C GLU A 31 -9.03 15.31 4.58
N GLY A 32 -7.81 15.51 5.10
CA GLY A 32 -7.52 15.70 6.52
C GLY A 32 -7.42 14.41 7.32
N ALA A 33 -7.06 13.28 6.70
CA ALA A 33 -6.72 12.06 7.43
C ALA A 33 -5.39 12.23 8.20
N ASP A 34 -5.31 11.61 9.38
CA ASP A 34 -4.10 11.47 10.17
C ASP A 34 -3.45 10.08 9.99
N LEU A 35 -4.26 9.08 9.60
CA LEU A 35 -3.87 7.69 9.38
C LEU A 35 -4.56 7.14 8.14
N VAL A 36 -3.84 6.42 7.28
CA VAL A 36 -4.37 5.74 6.09
C VAL A 36 -4.16 4.24 6.19
N LEU A 37 -5.25 3.47 6.05
CA LEU A 37 -5.22 2.02 6.09
C LEU A 37 -5.47 1.44 4.69
N PHE A 38 -4.66 0.45 4.32
CA PHE A 38 -4.81 -0.30 3.08
C PHE A 38 -5.30 -1.72 3.35
N GLY A 39 -5.95 -2.31 2.35
CA GLY A 39 -6.27 -3.73 2.37
C GLY A 39 -5.03 -4.62 2.40
N GLU A 40 -5.21 -5.84 2.89
CA GLU A 40 -4.18 -6.86 2.87
C GLU A 40 -3.61 -7.06 1.46
N ALA A 41 -2.29 -7.23 1.39
CA ALA A 41 -1.56 -7.44 0.15
C ALA A 41 -1.81 -6.39 -0.95
N ALA A 42 -2.21 -5.16 -0.60
CA ALA A 42 -2.44 -4.07 -1.56
C ALA A 42 -1.28 -3.86 -2.57
N PRO A 43 0.01 -3.96 -2.22
CA PRO A 43 1.10 -3.80 -3.19
C PRO A 43 1.19 -4.94 -4.21
N THR A 44 0.94 -6.18 -3.79
CA THR A 44 1.31 -7.38 -4.56
C THR A 44 0.11 -8.16 -5.10
N GLY A 45 -1.07 -7.95 -4.54
CA GLY A 45 -2.17 -8.90 -4.63
C GLY A 45 -1.92 -10.15 -3.78
N LEU A 46 -2.98 -10.95 -3.68
CA LEU A 46 -3.01 -12.19 -2.93
C LEU A 46 -3.57 -13.30 -3.80
N ILE A 47 -2.87 -14.44 -3.87
CA ILE A 47 -3.42 -15.68 -4.38
C ILE A 47 -3.81 -16.51 -3.16
N ASN A 48 -5.06 -16.41 -2.74
CA ASN A 48 -5.54 -17.05 -1.53
C ASN A 48 -5.87 -18.54 -1.77
N ASN A 49 -4.84 -19.37 -1.99
CA ASN A 49 -4.98 -20.81 -2.22
C ASN A 49 -4.20 -21.66 -1.20
N ASP A 50 -3.75 -21.04 -0.10
CA ASP A 50 -2.99 -21.68 0.98
C ASP A 50 -1.67 -22.35 0.53
N ASP A 51 -1.17 -22.02 -0.66
CA ASP A 51 0.12 -22.51 -1.16
C ASP A 51 1.22 -21.46 -0.91
N PRO A 52 2.12 -21.71 0.06
CA PRO A 52 3.13 -20.74 0.45
C PRO A 52 4.14 -20.44 -0.67
N THR A 53 4.23 -21.28 -1.71
CA THR A 53 5.14 -21.03 -2.84
C THR A 53 4.72 -19.81 -3.65
N HIS A 54 3.42 -19.52 -3.74
CA HIS A 54 2.90 -18.33 -4.42
C HIS A 54 3.19 -17.06 -3.61
N ASP A 55 2.95 -17.10 -2.30
CA ASP A 55 3.20 -15.97 -1.40
C ASP A 55 4.69 -15.62 -1.35
N MET A 56 5.55 -16.65 -1.27
CA MET A 56 7.00 -16.47 -1.26
C MET A 56 7.54 -15.85 -2.56
N ALA A 57 6.89 -16.08 -3.70
CA ALA A 57 7.33 -15.53 -4.98
C ALA A 57 7.10 -14.02 -5.10
N ILE A 58 6.11 -13.47 -4.38
CA ILE A 58 5.78 -12.04 -4.37
C ILE A 58 6.22 -11.34 -3.08
N ALA A 59 6.72 -12.11 -2.10
CA ALA A 59 7.21 -11.58 -0.84
C ALA A 59 8.38 -10.61 -1.04
N GLN A 60 8.45 -9.62 -0.15
CA GLN A 60 9.51 -8.62 -0.15
C GLN A 60 10.11 -8.50 1.24
N PRO A 61 11.42 -8.18 1.36
CA PRO A 61 12.00 -7.80 2.64
C PRO A 61 11.24 -6.64 3.27
N ILE A 62 11.18 -6.57 4.61
CA ILE A 62 10.50 -5.47 5.31
C ILE A 62 11.13 -4.12 4.94
N ILE A 63 12.47 -4.06 4.88
CA ILE A 63 13.22 -2.89 4.42
C ILE A 63 13.51 -3.07 2.93
N ALA A 64 12.54 -2.73 2.10
CA ALA A 64 12.60 -2.87 0.64
C ALA A 64 12.06 -1.60 -0.06
N PRO A 65 12.24 -1.46 -1.39
CA PRO A 65 11.80 -0.28 -2.14
C PRO A 65 10.35 0.13 -1.86
N THR A 66 9.42 -0.83 -1.77
CA THR A 66 8.00 -0.59 -1.47
C THR A 66 7.81 0.14 -0.15
N ALA A 67 8.41 -0.36 0.93
CA ALA A 67 8.31 0.26 2.24
C ALA A 67 8.90 1.67 2.23
N ASN A 68 10.01 1.88 1.53
CA ASN A 68 10.64 3.20 1.39
C ASN A 68 9.77 4.19 0.60
N ILE A 69 9.16 3.75 -0.51
CA ILE A 69 8.28 4.56 -1.34
C ILE A 69 7.04 4.99 -0.54
N LEU A 70 6.40 4.05 0.15
CA LEU A 70 5.22 4.33 0.98
C LEU A 70 5.58 5.23 2.17
N ALA A 71 6.70 4.97 2.85
CA ALA A 71 7.17 5.81 3.94
C ALA A 71 7.50 7.22 3.48
N GLN A 72 8.07 7.39 2.28
CA GLN A 72 8.29 8.71 1.70
C GLN A 72 6.96 9.41 1.41
N GLY A 73 6.00 8.74 0.77
CA GLY A 73 4.67 9.31 0.49
C GLY A 73 3.93 9.74 1.76
N ALA A 74 3.96 8.92 2.80
CA ALA A 74 3.37 9.22 4.11
C ALA A 74 4.05 10.43 4.78
N ARG A 75 5.39 10.46 4.78
CA ARG A 75 6.18 11.56 5.34
C ARG A 75 5.91 12.89 4.62
N GLU A 76 5.88 12.88 3.30
CA GLU A 76 5.61 14.08 2.48
C GLU A 76 4.17 14.60 2.69
N SER A 77 3.23 13.69 2.96
CA SER A 77 1.82 14.04 3.13
C SER A 77 1.42 14.31 4.59
N GLY A 78 2.32 14.05 5.56
CA GLY A 78 2.06 14.30 6.97
C GLY A 78 1.06 13.33 7.61
N VAL A 79 0.98 12.09 7.12
CA VAL A 79 0.08 11.04 7.62
C VAL A 79 0.85 9.81 8.09
N TYR A 80 0.16 8.96 8.85
CA TYR A 80 0.59 7.60 9.18
C TYR A 80 0.03 6.58 8.21
#